data_AF-A0A0F0E658-F1
#
_entry.id   AF-A0A0F0E658-F1
#
_cell.length_a   1.000
_cell.length_b   1.000
_cell.length_c   1.000
_cell.angle_alpha   90.00
_cell.angle_beta   90.00
_cell.angle_gamma   90.00
#
_symmetry.space_group_name_H-M   'P 1'
#
loop_
_entity.id
_entity.type
_entity.pdbx_description
1 polymer ?
#
loop_
_entity_poly.entity_id
_entity_poly.type
_entity_poly.pdbx_seq_one_letter_code
_entity_poly.pdbx_strand_id
1 'polypeptide(L)'
;LRAQFPETRALYREVCALLFFRYGITPTANKLYGLVRKGSMGTPTEVLAQFWADLRGKMRVTIDHPELPDALKAIAANAVQSIWQAANEAATGELAALRAEARLQASEAEAQRDQARAAVVVAEQETAAVQADFDAAQQARAALQGELDAERQAHAAAQARHEAGTRQVEALERQLVELRTQFSTELERTRAQVAVTQERAEATERRALREIDQ
;
A
#
# COMPACT_ATOMS: atom_id res chain seq x y z
N LEU A 1 -15.20 51.62 19.10
CA LEU A 1 -14.89 52.40 20.33
C LEU A 1 -15.12 53.91 20.17
N ARG A 2 -14.28 54.67 19.45
CA ARG A 2 -14.44 56.14 19.34
C ARG A 2 -15.79 56.60 18.74
N ALA A 3 -16.41 55.81 17.86
CA ALA A 3 -17.72 56.08 17.28
C ALA A 3 -18.91 55.61 18.14
N GLN A 4 -18.65 54.77 19.16
CA GLN A 4 -19.67 54.14 20.01
C GLN A 4 -19.82 54.84 21.36
N PHE A 5 -18.77 55.54 21.82
CA PHE A 5 -18.76 56.31 23.06
C PHE A 5 -18.47 57.77 22.74
N PRO A 6 -19.52 58.62 22.57
CA PRO A 6 -19.34 60.03 22.23
C PRO A 6 -18.73 60.82 23.40
N GLU A 7 -18.96 60.37 24.64
CA GLU A 7 -18.40 60.98 25.84
C GLU A 7 -16.96 60.55 26.10
N THR A 8 -16.09 61.55 26.31
CA THR A 8 -14.65 61.35 26.56
C THR A 8 -14.38 60.47 27.79
N ARG A 9 -15.12 60.65 28.90
CA ARG A 9 -14.95 59.86 30.13
C ARG A 9 -15.37 58.40 29.95
N ALA A 10 -16.49 58.15 29.26
CA ALA A 10 -16.95 56.79 28.95
C ALA A 10 -15.94 56.06 28.07
N LEU A 11 -15.39 56.74 27.05
CA LEU A 11 -14.35 56.18 26.20
C LEU A 11 -13.07 55.82 26.98
N TYR A 12 -12.65 56.66 27.94
CA TYR A 12 -11.52 56.33 28.81
C TYR A 12 -11.77 55.09 29.67
N ARG A 13 -12.98 54.93 30.22
CA ARG A 13 -13.36 53.77 31.05
C ARG A 13 -13.33 52.46 30.25
N GLU A 14 -13.83 52.47 29.03
CA GLU A 14 -13.81 51.30 28.14
C GLU A 14 -12.40 50.92 27.71
N VAL A 15 -11.54 51.90 27.46
CA VAL A 15 -10.13 51.64 27.18
C VAL A 15 -9.41 51.08 28.41
N CYS A 16 -9.70 51.57 29.63
CA CYS A 16 -9.21 50.95 30.87
C CYS A 16 -9.64 49.48 30.98
N ALA A 17 -10.94 49.20 30.78
CA ALA A 17 -11.49 47.85 30.85
C ALA A 17 -10.87 46.93 29.78
N LEU A 18 -10.73 47.41 28.55
CA LEU A 18 -10.13 46.67 27.45
C LEU A 18 -8.65 46.36 27.72
N LEU A 19 -7.85 47.35 28.13
CA LEU A 19 -6.44 47.14 28.45
C LEU A 19 -6.28 46.11 29.56
N PHE A 20 -7.08 46.22 30.63
CA PHE A 20 -6.97 45.37 31.80
C PHE A 20 -7.50 43.94 31.56
N PHE A 21 -8.75 43.81 31.10
CA PHE A 21 -9.41 42.50 30.99
C PHE A 21 -9.06 41.73 29.72
N ARG A 22 -8.85 42.41 28.59
CA ARG A 22 -8.58 41.73 27.31
C ARG A 22 -7.10 41.55 27.05
N TYR A 23 -6.27 42.54 27.40
CA TYR A 23 -4.86 42.56 27.07
C TYR A 23 -3.93 42.35 28.28
N GLY A 24 -4.45 42.31 29.50
CA GLY A 24 -3.66 42.11 30.71
C GLY A 24 -2.67 43.25 31.02
N ILE A 25 -2.86 44.44 30.41
CA ILE A 25 -1.98 45.59 30.59
C ILE A 25 -2.57 46.49 31.67
N THR A 26 -1.80 46.82 32.70
CA THR A 26 -2.21 47.81 33.72
C THR A 26 -2.39 49.19 33.07
N PRO A 27 -3.61 49.75 33.04
CA PRO A 27 -3.83 51.06 32.45
C PRO A 27 -3.12 52.16 33.27
N THR A 28 -2.43 53.06 32.58
CA THR A 28 -1.79 54.25 33.19
C THR A 28 -2.32 55.51 32.53
N ALA A 29 -2.36 56.62 33.27
CA ALA A 29 -2.90 57.90 32.78
C ALA A 29 -2.27 58.34 31.45
N ASN A 30 -0.94 58.21 31.32
CA ASN A 30 -0.19 58.54 30.10
C ASN A 30 -0.58 57.65 28.91
N LYS A 31 -0.77 56.35 29.14
CA LYS A 31 -1.12 55.39 28.07
C LYS A 31 -2.57 55.55 27.61
N LEU A 32 -3.47 55.83 28.55
CA LEU A 32 -4.86 56.19 28.26
C LEU A 32 -4.92 57.47 27.42
N TYR A 33 -4.23 58.53 27.84
CA TYR A 33 -4.17 59.79 27.13
C TYR A 33 -3.59 59.62 25.71
N GLY A 34 -2.53 58.82 25.57
CA GLY A 34 -1.90 58.52 24.28
C GLY A 34 -2.81 57.79 23.27
N LEU A 35 -3.74 56.96 23.76
CA LEU A 35 -4.68 56.18 22.94
C LEU A 35 -5.98 56.96 22.62
N VAL A 36 -6.49 57.72 23.58
CA VAL A 36 -7.78 58.42 23.44
C VAL A 36 -7.60 59.85 22.91
N ARG A 37 -6.48 60.52 23.20
CA ARG A 37 -6.09 61.87 22.73
C ARG A 37 -7.26 62.89 22.72
N LYS A 38 -8.07 62.88 23.77
CA LYS A 38 -9.24 63.79 23.94
C LYS A 38 -9.37 64.21 25.42
N GLY A 39 -9.83 65.45 25.66
CA GLY A 39 -10.06 66.00 27.00
C GLY A 39 -8.81 66.60 27.66
N SER A 40 -8.97 67.09 28.88
CA SER A 40 -7.88 67.69 29.68
C SER A 40 -6.95 66.61 30.26
N MET A 41 -5.71 66.99 30.55
CA MET A 41 -4.66 66.13 31.15
C MET A 41 -5.11 65.45 32.47
N GLY A 42 -6.06 66.04 33.22
CA GLY A 42 -6.57 65.47 34.48
C GLY A 42 -7.64 64.38 34.31
N THR A 43 -8.34 64.35 33.17
CA THR A 43 -9.47 63.43 32.94
C THR A 43 -9.07 61.94 32.95
N PRO A 44 -7.95 61.51 32.35
CA PRO A 44 -7.50 60.12 32.41
C PRO A 44 -7.19 59.63 33.83
N THR A 45 -6.64 60.50 34.68
CA THR A 45 -6.27 60.17 36.06
C THR A 45 -7.50 59.94 36.93
N GLU A 46 -8.51 60.81 36.81
CA GLU A 46 -9.79 60.66 37.52
C GLU A 46 -10.52 59.37 37.13
N VAL A 47 -10.63 59.12 35.82
CA VAL A 47 -11.31 57.91 35.30
C VAL A 47 -10.57 56.64 35.70
N LEU A 48 -9.23 56.67 35.72
CA LEU A 48 -8.42 55.55 36.18
C LEU A 48 -8.62 55.29 37.69
N ALA A 49 -8.64 56.33 38.52
CA ALA A 49 -8.89 56.19 39.95
C ALA A 49 -10.28 55.61 40.24
N GLN A 50 -11.31 56.12 39.54
CA GLN A 50 -12.67 55.61 39.65
C GLN A 50 -12.79 54.16 39.16
N PHE A 51 -12.12 53.80 38.05
CA PHE A 51 -12.10 52.44 37.54
C PHE A 51 -11.53 51.44 38.57
N TRP A 52 -10.41 51.78 39.23
CA TRP A 52 -9.84 50.94 40.28
C TRP A 52 -10.68 50.90 41.56
N ALA A 53 -11.40 51.97 41.88
CA ALA A 53 -12.36 51.98 42.99
C ALA A 53 -13.55 51.05 42.70
N ASP A 54 -14.17 51.19 41.53
CA ASP A 54 -15.27 50.33 41.06
C ASP A 54 -14.85 48.85 41.00
N LEU A 55 -13.66 48.57 40.46
CA LEU A 55 -13.15 47.21 40.34
C LEU A 55 -12.91 46.58 41.70
N ARG A 56 -12.28 47.31 42.64
CA ARG A 56 -12.07 46.82 44.01
C ARG A 56 -13.39 46.63 44.75
N GLY A 57 -14.38 47.50 44.54
CA GLY A 57 -15.71 47.36 45.12
C GLY A 57 -16.42 46.08 44.65
N LYS A 58 -16.34 45.77 43.35
CA LYS A 58 -16.97 44.59 42.74
C LYS A 58 -16.27 43.27 43.04
N MET A 59 -14.94 43.30 43.23
CA MET A 59 -14.13 42.11 43.51
C MET A 59 -14.11 41.73 45.00
N ARG A 60 -14.63 42.58 45.89
CA ARG A 60 -14.68 42.32 47.33
C ARG A 60 -15.98 41.61 47.69
N VAL A 61 -15.87 40.41 48.26
CA VAL A 61 -16.99 39.74 48.94
C VAL A 61 -17.31 40.56 50.18
N THR A 62 -18.35 41.38 50.13
CA THR A 62 -18.77 42.19 51.26
C THR A 62 -20.16 41.69 51.69
N ILE A 63 -20.27 41.14 52.89
CA ILE A 63 -21.56 40.71 53.45
C ILE A 63 -22.23 41.95 54.02
N ASP A 64 -23.09 42.57 53.22
CA ASP A 64 -23.76 43.80 53.62
C ASP A 64 -25.04 43.46 54.37
N HIS A 65 -24.91 43.33 55.70
CA HIS A 65 -26.04 43.14 56.59
C HIS A 65 -26.00 44.17 57.71
N PRO A 66 -27.03 45.02 57.87
CA PRO A 66 -26.99 46.18 58.76
C PRO A 66 -26.86 45.84 60.25
N GLU A 67 -27.22 44.62 60.68
CA GLU A 67 -27.17 44.20 62.10
C GLU A 67 -25.94 43.36 62.47
N LEU A 68 -25.01 43.12 61.54
CA LEU A 68 -23.84 42.28 61.76
C LEU A 68 -22.59 43.11 62.09
N PRO A 69 -21.87 42.84 63.20
CA PRO A 69 -20.60 43.49 63.51
C PRO A 69 -19.57 43.28 62.40
N ASP A 70 -18.79 44.33 62.09
CA ASP A 70 -17.81 44.31 61.00
C ASP A 70 -16.76 43.20 61.14
N ALA A 71 -16.42 42.82 62.39
CA ALA A 71 -15.53 41.70 62.66
C ALA A 71 -16.08 40.37 62.10
N LEU A 72 -17.40 40.12 62.22
CA LEU A 72 -18.01 38.90 61.71
C LEU A 72 -18.11 38.90 60.19
N LYS A 73 -18.41 40.07 59.59
CA LYS A 73 -18.41 40.26 58.13
C LYS A 73 -17.03 39.97 57.53
N ALA A 74 -15.97 40.44 58.18
CA ALA A 74 -14.59 40.19 57.74
C ALA A 74 -14.21 38.70 57.80
N ILE A 75 -14.58 38.00 58.89
CA ILE A 75 -14.32 36.56 59.03
C ILE A 75 -15.04 35.76 57.95
N ALA A 76 -16.33 36.04 57.73
CA ALA A 76 -17.12 35.32 56.74
C ALA A 76 -16.69 35.65 55.29
N ALA A 77 -16.32 36.89 54.99
CA ALA A 77 -15.74 37.26 53.70
C ALA A 77 -14.42 36.51 53.42
N ASN A 78 -13.52 36.44 54.41
CA ASN A 78 -12.27 35.70 54.29
C ASN A 78 -12.49 34.19 54.12
N ALA A 79 -13.46 33.62 54.82
CA ALA A 79 -13.82 32.21 54.68
C ALA A 79 -14.32 31.90 53.27
N VAL A 80 -15.24 32.70 52.73
CA VAL A 80 -15.75 32.55 51.35
C VAL A 80 -14.63 32.72 50.33
N GLN A 81 -13.74 33.70 50.53
CA GLN A 81 -12.59 33.90 49.67
C GLN A 81 -11.65 32.69 49.67
N SER A 82 -11.34 32.14 50.84
CA SER A 82 -10.47 30.96 50.97
C SER A 82 -11.09 29.73 50.32
N ILE A 83 -12.39 29.49 50.52
CA ILE A 83 -13.11 28.38 49.87
C ILE A 83 -13.07 28.53 48.35
N TRP A 84 -13.32 29.73 47.83
CA TRP A 84 -13.28 29.99 46.40
C TRP A 84 -11.89 29.79 45.81
N GLN A 85 -10.84 30.25 46.50
CA GLN A 85 -9.45 30.03 46.09
C GLN A 85 -9.10 28.54 46.06
N ALA A 86 -9.39 27.82 47.14
CA ALA A 86 -9.14 26.38 47.22
C ALA A 86 -9.91 25.59 46.14
N ALA A 87 -11.18 25.94 45.90
CA ALA A 87 -11.98 25.31 44.86
C ALA A 87 -11.42 25.60 43.45
N ASN A 88 -10.96 26.82 43.19
CA ASN A 88 -10.37 27.19 41.90
C ASN A 88 -8.99 26.55 41.68
N GLU A 89 -8.17 26.42 42.73
CA GLU A 89 -6.91 25.68 42.67
C GLU A 89 -7.14 24.20 42.40
N ALA A 90 -8.08 23.56 43.11
CA ALA A 90 -8.45 22.17 42.86
C ALA A 90 -8.96 21.97 41.43
N ALA A 91 -9.89 22.81 40.97
CA ALA A 91 -10.47 22.71 39.62
C ALA A 91 -9.42 22.93 38.52
N THR A 92 -8.49 23.88 38.70
CA THR A 92 -7.41 24.11 37.73
C THR A 92 -6.38 22.97 37.74
N GLY A 93 -6.10 22.38 38.90
CA GLY A 93 -5.26 21.19 39.04
C GLY A 93 -5.86 19.96 38.35
N GLU A 94 -7.12 19.65 38.61
CA GLU A 94 -7.85 18.55 37.96
C GLU A 94 -7.94 18.74 36.45
N LEU A 95 -8.23 19.96 35.99
CA LEU A 95 -8.28 20.28 34.56
C LEU A 95 -6.89 20.12 33.90
N ALA A 96 -5.81 20.49 34.61
CA ALA A 96 -4.46 20.28 34.11
C ALA A 96 -4.10 18.80 34.01
N ALA A 97 -4.48 17.99 35.01
CA ALA A 97 -4.28 16.54 35.01
C ALA A 97 -5.05 15.88 33.86
N LEU A 98 -6.34 16.17 33.69
CA LEU A 98 -7.16 15.65 32.59
C LEU A 98 -6.61 16.04 31.22
N ARG A 99 -6.09 17.27 31.07
CA ARG A 99 -5.44 17.71 29.83
C ARG A 99 -4.13 16.97 29.56
N ALA A 100 -3.34 16.66 30.59
CA ALA A 100 -2.11 15.89 30.44
C ALA A 100 -2.42 14.44 30.03
N GLU A 101 -3.40 13.82 30.68
CA GLU A 101 -3.85 12.47 30.36
C GLU A 101 -4.42 12.38 28.94
N ALA A 102 -5.30 13.31 28.54
CA ALA A 102 -5.86 13.34 27.19
C ALA A 102 -4.77 13.52 26.11
N ARG A 103 -3.72 14.32 26.38
CA ARG A 103 -2.58 14.46 25.47
C ARG A 103 -1.76 13.18 25.36
N LEU A 104 -1.54 12.49 26.48
CA LEU A 104 -0.83 11.22 26.48
C LEU A 104 -1.61 10.18 25.66
N GLN A 105 -2.90 10.00 25.95
CA GLN A 105 -3.77 9.08 25.21
C GLN A 105 -3.83 9.41 23.72
N ALA A 106 -3.90 10.69 23.35
CA ALA A 106 -3.86 11.11 21.95
C ALA A 106 -2.52 10.72 21.29
N SER A 107 -1.39 10.96 21.97
CA SER A 107 -0.07 10.61 21.43
C SER A 107 0.13 9.10 21.29
N GLU A 108 -0.38 8.31 22.23
CA GLU A 108 -0.34 6.84 22.17
C GLU A 108 -1.22 6.32 21.03
N ALA A 109 -2.42 6.87 20.85
CA ALA A 109 -3.32 6.52 19.75
C ALA A 109 -2.71 6.89 18.38
N GLU A 110 -2.05 8.05 18.27
CA GLU A 110 -1.33 8.45 17.06
C GLU A 110 -0.16 7.49 16.75
N ALA A 111 0.63 7.13 17.76
CA ALA A 111 1.73 6.18 17.59
C ALA A 111 1.23 4.79 17.15
N GLN A 112 0.14 4.29 17.75
CA GLN A 112 -0.49 3.03 17.35
C GLN A 112 -1.03 3.08 15.92
N ARG A 113 -1.68 4.19 15.53
CA ARG A 113 -2.17 4.39 14.16
C ARG A 113 -1.01 4.39 13.17
N ASP A 114 0.08 5.08 13.49
CA ASP A 114 1.23 5.19 12.59
C ASP A 114 1.96 3.84 12.46
N GLN A 115 2.07 3.08 13.56
CA GLN A 115 2.56 1.70 13.52
C GLN A 115 1.66 0.78 12.69
N ALA A 116 0.34 0.85 12.87
CA ALA A 116 -0.60 0.06 12.08
C ALA A 116 -0.53 0.42 10.60
N ARG A 117 -0.41 1.72 10.27
CA ARG A 117 -0.24 2.18 8.89
C ARG A 117 1.06 1.67 8.27
N ALA A 118 2.17 1.69 9.01
CA ALA A 118 3.43 1.13 8.55
C ALA A 118 3.32 -0.38 8.30
N ALA A 119 2.65 -1.11 9.20
CA ALA A 119 2.41 -2.55 9.04
C ALA A 119 1.56 -2.87 7.81
N VAL A 120 0.53 -2.06 7.52
CA VAL A 120 -0.29 -2.21 6.30
C VAL A 120 0.56 -2.02 5.05
N VAL A 121 1.40 -0.98 5.00
CA VAL A 121 2.27 -0.74 3.84
C VAL A 121 3.24 -1.91 3.62
N VAL A 122 3.83 -2.46 4.69
CA VAL A 122 4.70 -3.64 4.59
C VAL A 122 3.91 -4.85 4.08
N ALA A 123 2.72 -5.12 4.63
CA ALA A 123 1.88 -6.23 4.21
C ALA A 123 1.42 -6.11 2.74
N GLU A 124 1.12 -4.89 2.28
CA GLU A 124 0.79 -4.62 0.87
C GLU A 124 2.00 -4.89 -0.05
N GLN A 125 3.20 -4.50 0.35
CA GLN A 125 4.43 -4.78 -0.40
C GLN A 125 4.73 -6.28 -0.47
N GLU A 126 4.60 -6.99 0.65
CA GLU A 126 4.77 -8.45 0.69
C GLU A 126 3.72 -9.16 -0.18
N THR A 127 2.46 -8.70 -0.12
CA THR A 127 1.38 -9.25 -0.96
C THR A 127 1.66 -9.03 -2.44
N ALA A 128 2.11 -7.82 -2.82
CA ALA A 128 2.46 -7.51 -4.20
C ALA A 128 3.65 -8.34 -4.69
N ALA A 129 4.66 -8.56 -3.85
CA ALA A 129 5.81 -9.42 -4.17
C ALA A 129 5.37 -10.88 -4.39
N VAL A 130 4.56 -11.43 -3.49
CA VAL A 130 4.04 -12.81 -3.62
C VAL A 130 3.17 -12.96 -4.87
N GLN A 131 2.36 -11.95 -5.21
CA GLN A 131 1.57 -11.96 -6.45
C GLN A 131 2.46 -11.96 -7.70
N ALA A 132 3.50 -11.14 -7.73
CA ALA A 132 4.45 -11.10 -8.83
C ALA A 132 5.20 -12.43 -8.99
N ASP A 133 5.65 -13.04 -7.90
CA ASP A 133 6.30 -14.36 -7.90
C ASP A 133 5.35 -15.46 -8.39
N PHE A 134 4.08 -15.41 -7.97
CA PHE A 134 3.06 -16.34 -8.42
C PHE A 134 2.80 -16.23 -9.93
N ASP A 135 2.67 -15.01 -10.45
CA ASP A 135 2.46 -14.76 -11.87
C ASP A 135 3.67 -15.23 -12.71
N ALA A 136 4.89 -14.96 -12.23
CA ALA A 136 6.12 -15.44 -12.87
C ALA A 136 6.18 -16.98 -12.88
N ALA A 137 5.83 -17.63 -11.76
CA ALA A 137 5.78 -19.09 -11.68
C ALA A 137 4.71 -19.69 -12.62
N GLN A 138 3.55 -19.06 -12.78
CA GLN A 138 2.53 -19.48 -13.73
C GLN A 138 3.00 -19.38 -15.17
N GLN A 139 3.67 -18.27 -15.53
CA GLN A 139 4.25 -18.09 -16.86
C GLN A 139 5.33 -19.13 -17.16
N ALA A 140 6.24 -19.38 -16.20
CA ALA A 140 7.25 -20.42 -16.32
C ALA A 140 6.62 -21.81 -16.51
N ARG A 141 5.56 -22.12 -15.75
CA ARG A 141 4.83 -23.39 -15.89
C ARG A 141 4.16 -23.52 -17.25
N ALA A 142 3.56 -22.45 -17.76
CA ALA A 142 2.94 -22.44 -19.09
C ALA A 142 3.99 -22.64 -20.20
N ALA A 143 5.16 -22.00 -20.08
CA ALA A 143 6.27 -22.17 -21.02
C ALA A 143 6.77 -23.63 -21.02
N LEU A 144 7.05 -24.19 -19.84
CA LEU A 144 7.48 -25.59 -19.68
C LEU A 144 6.44 -26.58 -20.23
N GLN A 145 5.15 -26.29 -20.04
CA GLN A 145 4.08 -27.12 -20.61
C GLN A 145 4.10 -27.07 -22.15
N GLY A 146 4.31 -25.89 -22.73
CA GLY A 146 4.46 -25.73 -24.18
C GLY A 146 5.67 -26.48 -24.74
N GLU A 147 6.82 -26.40 -24.06
CA GLU A 147 8.02 -27.16 -24.42
C GLU A 147 7.79 -28.67 -24.34
N LEU A 148 7.14 -29.14 -23.27
CA LEU A 148 6.81 -30.56 -23.10
C LEU A 148 5.89 -31.07 -24.21
N ASP A 149 4.88 -30.29 -24.60
CA ASP A 149 3.96 -30.67 -25.65
C ASP A 149 4.64 -30.67 -27.03
N ALA A 150 5.54 -29.72 -27.29
CA ALA A 150 6.37 -29.72 -28.50
C ALA A 150 7.30 -30.94 -28.56
N GLU A 151 7.95 -31.28 -27.44
CA GLU A 151 8.84 -32.45 -27.35
C GLU A 151 8.07 -33.76 -27.56
N ARG A 152 6.87 -33.87 -26.99
CA ARG A 152 5.97 -35.03 -27.23
C ARG A 152 5.57 -35.16 -28.69
N GLN A 153 5.26 -34.06 -29.37
CA GLN A 153 4.94 -34.06 -30.79
C GLN A 153 6.16 -34.46 -31.65
N ALA A 154 7.34 -33.92 -31.33
CA ALA A 154 8.58 -34.27 -32.01
C ALA A 154 8.91 -35.77 -31.84
N HIS A 155 8.76 -36.29 -30.62
CA HIS A 155 8.94 -37.70 -30.31
C HIS A 155 7.95 -38.59 -31.08
N ALA A 156 6.66 -38.26 -31.08
CA ALA A 156 5.66 -39.01 -31.83
C ALA A 156 5.96 -39.01 -33.35
N ALA A 157 6.40 -37.87 -33.90
CA ALA A 157 6.78 -37.77 -35.30
C ALA A 157 8.05 -38.58 -35.61
N ALA A 158 9.03 -38.61 -34.70
CA ALA A 158 10.23 -39.43 -34.84
C ALA A 158 9.90 -40.94 -34.80
N GLN A 159 9.02 -41.35 -33.88
CA GLN A 159 8.52 -42.72 -33.80
C GLN A 159 7.81 -43.14 -35.09
N ALA A 160 6.91 -42.30 -35.62
CA ALA A 160 6.21 -42.60 -36.87
C ALA A 160 7.18 -42.74 -38.07
N ARG A 161 8.22 -41.89 -38.14
CA ARG A 161 9.27 -42.02 -39.17
C ARG A 161 10.06 -43.30 -39.00
N HIS A 162 10.39 -43.69 -37.76
CA HIS A 162 11.09 -44.93 -37.49
C HIS A 162 10.26 -46.14 -37.94
N GLU A 163 8.98 -46.20 -37.55
CA GLU A 163 8.07 -47.28 -37.97
C GLU A 163 7.92 -47.37 -39.49
N ALA A 164 7.77 -46.22 -40.17
CA ALA A 164 7.70 -46.18 -41.62
C ALA A 164 8.98 -46.70 -42.28
N GLY A 165 10.14 -46.30 -41.74
CA GLY A 165 11.44 -46.80 -42.17
C GLY A 165 11.59 -48.31 -41.99
N THR A 166 11.18 -48.85 -40.84
CA THR A 166 11.18 -50.29 -40.56
C THR A 166 10.29 -51.04 -41.57
N ARG A 167 9.06 -50.56 -41.82
CA ARG A 167 8.17 -51.16 -42.82
C ARG A 167 8.77 -51.12 -44.23
N GLN A 168 9.49 -50.06 -44.59
CA GLN A 168 10.15 -49.95 -45.89
C GLN A 168 11.31 -50.94 -46.01
N VAL A 169 12.12 -51.13 -44.97
CA VAL A 169 13.17 -52.14 -44.93
C VAL A 169 12.58 -53.54 -45.09
N GLU A 170 11.54 -53.88 -44.32
CA GLU A 170 10.85 -55.18 -44.44
C GLU A 170 10.24 -55.40 -45.83
N ALA A 171 9.78 -54.36 -46.50
CA ALA A 171 9.27 -54.44 -47.87
C ALA A 171 10.40 -54.69 -48.88
N LEU A 172 11.53 -53.98 -48.75
CA LEU A 172 12.70 -54.17 -49.60
C LEU A 172 13.33 -55.55 -49.41
N GLU A 173 13.40 -56.05 -48.17
CA GLU A 173 13.86 -57.41 -47.89
C GLU A 173 12.98 -58.47 -48.56
N ARG A 174 11.66 -58.31 -48.50
CA ARG A 174 10.72 -59.19 -49.22
C ARG A 174 10.93 -59.14 -50.73
N GLN A 175 11.07 -57.94 -51.31
CA GLN A 175 11.36 -57.77 -52.74
C GLN A 175 12.69 -58.39 -53.15
N LEU A 176 13.74 -58.26 -52.33
CA LEU A 176 15.04 -58.88 -52.58
C LEU A 176 14.95 -60.41 -52.56
N VAL A 177 14.22 -60.99 -51.59
CA VAL A 177 13.98 -62.43 -51.54
C VAL A 177 13.24 -62.88 -52.80
N GLU A 178 12.18 -62.16 -53.20
CA GLU A 178 11.40 -62.48 -54.39
C GLU A 178 12.25 -62.42 -55.66
N LEU A 179 12.98 -61.33 -55.90
CA LEU A 179 13.90 -61.20 -57.03
C LEU A 179 14.96 -62.30 -57.04
N ARG A 180 15.51 -62.66 -55.87
CA ARG A 180 16.49 -63.75 -55.77
C ARG A 180 15.86 -65.09 -56.16
N THR A 181 14.63 -65.35 -55.75
CA THR A 181 13.91 -66.57 -56.16
C THR A 181 13.61 -66.58 -57.65
N GLN A 182 13.09 -65.49 -58.21
CA GLN A 182 12.81 -65.36 -59.64
C GLN A 182 14.08 -65.57 -60.48
N PHE A 183 15.17 -64.88 -60.13
CA PHE A 183 16.46 -65.03 -60.81
C PHE A 183 16.99 -66.47 -60.74
N SER A 184 16.85 -67.15 -59.59
CA SER A 184 17.22 -68.56 -59.47
C SER A 184 16.40 -69.45 -60.41
N THR A 185 15.08 -69.24 -60.48
CA THR A 185 14.20 -70.02 -61.36
C THR A 185 14.50 -69.77 -62.85
N GLU A 186 14.80 -68.53 -63.24
CA GLU A 186 15.22 -68.19 -64.61
C GLU A 186 16.58 -68.82 -64.96
N LEU A 187 17.53 -68.81 -64.04
CA LEU A 187 18.81 -69.50 -64.22
C LEU A 187 18.64 -71.01 -64.41
N GLU A 188 17.79 -71.66 -63.62
CA GLU A 188 17.47 -73.08 -63.80
C GLU A 188 16.82 -73.34 -65.15
N ARG A 189 15.86 -72.49 -65.56
CA ARG A 189 15.19 -72.60 -66.86
C ARG A 189 16.16 -72.42 -68.02
N THR A 190 17.05 -71.44 -67.98
CA THR A 190 18.06 -71.22 -69.03
C THR A 190 19.06 -72.36 -69.09
N ARG A 191 19.52 -72.89 -67.95
CA ARG A 191 20.36 -74.11 -67.89
C ARG A 191 19.66 -75.31 -68.52
N ALA A 192 18.39 -75.53 -68.20
CA ALA A 192 17.61 -76.61 -68.80
C ALA A 192 17.48 -76.44 -70.32
N GLN A 193 17.22 -75.22 -70.80
CA GLN A 193 17.15 -74.92 -72.24
C GLN A 193 18.48 -75.17 -72.94
N VAL A 194 19.61 -74.74 -72.34
CA VAL A 194 20.95 -74.99 -72.88
C VAL A 194 21.23 -76.48 -72.96
N ALA A 195 20.92 -77.25 -71.91
CA ALA A 195 21.09 -78.71 -71.90
C ALA A 195 20.31 -79.39 -73.04
N VAL A 196 19.04 -79.00 -73.25
CA VAL A 196 18.23 -79.52 -74.36
C VAL A 196 18.83 -79.14 -75.72
N THR A 197 19.33 -77.92 -75.89
CA THR A 197 19.98 -77.53 -77.16
C THR A 197 21.29 -78.27 -77.41
N GLN A 198 22.09 -78.54 -76.35
CA GLN A 198 23.30 -79.34 -76.45
C GLN A 198 22.98 -80.79 -76.81
N GLU A 199 22.00 -81.41 -76.16
CA GLU A 199 21.57 -82.77 -76.48
C GLU A 199 21.11 -82.89 -77.95
N ARG A 200 20.35 -81.89 -78.43
CA ARG A 200 19.95 -81.81 -79.84
C ARG A 200 21.16 -81.64 -80.78
N ALA A 201 22.11 -80.76 -80.43
CA ALA A 201 23.31 -80.52 -81.23
C ALA A 201 24.18 -81.79 -81.33
N GLU A 202 24.42 -82.47 -80.21
CA GLU A 202 25.11 -83.75 -80.18
C GLU A 202 24.36 -84.83 -80.96
N ALA A 203 23.03 -84.86 -80.89
CA ALA A 203 22.22 -85.81 -81.66
C ALA A 203 22.31 -85.52 -83.18
N THR A 204 22.36 -84.24 -83.59
CA THR A 204 22.59 -83.86 -84.99
C THR A 204 24.01 -84.17 -85.43
N GLU A 205 25.02 -83.94 -84.60
CA GLU A 205 26.42 -84.28 -84.88
C GLU A 205 26.59 -85.80 -85.02
N ARG A 206 25.99 -86.59 -84.11
CA ARG A 206 25.95 -88.06 -84.20
C ARG A 206 25.24 -88.55 -85.47
N ARG A 207 24.25 -87.83 -86.00
CA ARG A 207 23.61 -88.17 -87.28
C ARG A 207 24.53 -87.81 -88.46
N ALA A 208 25.10 -86.62 -88.48
CA ALA A 208 26.02 -86.18 -89.53
C ALA A 208 27.27 -87.08 -89.63
N LEU A 209 27.85 -87.49 -88.51
CA LEU A 209 28.99 -88.43 -88.50
C LEU A 209 28.62 -89.80 -89.08
N ARG A 210 27.39 -90.28 -88.88
CA ARG A 210 26.90 -91.52 -89.48
C ARG A 210 26.60 -91.42 -90.98
N GLU A 211 26.30 -90.22 -91.47
CA GLU A 211 26.09 -89.94 -92.89
C GLU A 211 27.41 -89.76 -93.66
N ILE A 212 28.52 -89.43 -92.97
CA ILE A 212 29.87 -89.33 -93.56
C ILE A 212 30.58 -90.70 -93.64
N ASP A 213 30.23 -91.65 -92.77
CA ASP A 213 30.77 -93.02 -92.75
C ASP A 213 30.07 -94.01 -93.73
N GLN A 214 29.19 -93.52 -94.63
CA GLN A 214 28.56 -94.29 -95.72
C GLN A 214 29.10 -93.88 -97.09
#